data_AF-A0A9N8DWR0-F1
#
_entry.id   AF-A0A9N8DWR0-F1
#
_cell.length_a   1.000
_cell.length_b   1.000
_cell.length_c   1.000
_cell.angle_alpha   90.00
_cell.angle_beta   90.00
_cell.angle_gamma   90.00
#
_symmetry.space_group_name_H-M   'P 1'
#
loop_
_entity.id
_entity.type
_entity.pdbx_description
1 polymer ?
#
loop_
_entity_poly.entity_id
_entity_poly.type
_entity_poly.pdbx_seq_one_letter_code
_entity_poly.pdbx_strand_id
1 'polypeptide(L)'
;MAPTTTRDVVEAPKIEIALTIILGRDYLEHVAEETGNDYLDDKLAEFLLETRRKALDWIVNQDPLQLRYDSPNLVQRFLLVLFYYQTTRHKPWKECNPAASPQPSATSGFCYEPAFYTGEATSNIWGDQWLSASHECQWAGITCETVQSVDRTVAELRLFRNDLNGPLPWEITRLPQLRILGLSSNMLTGVLPPRLLSKRAGVALKSLDLSWNQFSGTIPTQWVPSFLEGNGKLTSLRLQRNTLTGRIPSELGLLPLKDIILTRNTLTGSIPQEILNQTSLRRLYLGKNDLTGTFPSEIGLLTNLEYLYLNHTHMSGSLPSEIGLANQLLEMILSNTNMQGTLPKELYTGLNKLEFLYLDGCNFTGTISPSLGLLTHLISLDVSNNHFHGTIPNEIVALTNLAQLVVNGNQITGTIPISFCRNLAYLEHGRFEVAFVADCLPSTETGVPAIQCASDCCTVCCDQTGVCLST
;
A
#
# COMPACT_ATOMS: atom_id res chain seq x y z
N MET A 1 -53.66 -33.06 -5.51
CA MET A 1 -52.84 -32.20 -4.63
C MET A 1 -51.69 -33.05 -4.16
N ALA A 2 -50.51 -32.91 -4.78
CA ALA A 2 -49.30 -33.50 -4.23
C ALA A 2 -48.98 -32.79 -2.90
N PRO A 3 -48.48 -33.49 -1.87
CA PRO A 3 -48.08 -32.84 -0.64
C PRO A 3 -46.86 -31.98 -0.97
N THR A 4 -47.02 -30.65 -0.89
CA THR A 4 -45.90 -29.72 -0.78
C THR A 4 -45.05 -30.21 0.37
N THR A 5 -43.82 -30.59 0.05
CA THR A 5 -42.92 -31.14 1.05
C THR A 5 -42.55 -30.04 2.03
N THR A 6 -42.37 -30.36 3.31
CA THR A 6 -41.92 -29.41 4.34
C THR A 6 -40.62 -28.67 3.98
N ARG A 7 -39.90 -29.15 2.96
CA ARG A 7 -38.75 -28.52 2.32
C ARG A 7 -39.10 -27.23 1.58
N ASP A 8 -40.20 -27.23 0.80
CA ASP A 8 -40.65 -26.09 -0.01
C ASP A 8 -41.05 -24.87 0.85
N VAL A 9 -41.46 -25.10 2.10
CA VAL A 9 -41.89 -24.05 3.06
C VAL A 9 -40.71 -23.36 3.73
N VAL A 10 -39.53 -23.99 3.81
CA VAL A 10 -38.32 -23.44 4.44
C VAL A 10 -37.40 -22.75 3.42
N GLU A 11 -37.46 -23.16 2.15
CA GLU A 11 -36.62 -22.61 1.07
C GLU A 11 -37.08 -21.23 0.60
N ALA A 12 -38.40 -20.97 0.52
CA ALA A 12 -38.93 -19.69 0.03
C ALA A 12 -38.49 -18.46 0.86
N PRO A 13 -38.50 -18.49 2.21
CA PRO A 13 -37.99 -17.37 3.02
C PRO A 13 -36.47 -17.15 2.89
N LYS A 14 -35.67 -18.22 2.75
CA LYS A 14 -34.21 -18.10 2.53
C LYS A 14 -33.92 -17.44 1.18
N ILE A 15 -34.65 -17.85 0.15
CA ILE A 15 -34.58 -17.26 -1.18
C ILE A 15 -35.02 -15.80 -1.13
N GLU A 16 -36.12 -15.46 -0.47
CA GLU A 16 -36.62 -14.08 -0.38
C GLU A 16 -35.65 -13.16 0.38
N ILE A 17 -35.03 -13.63 1.47
CA ILE A 17 -34.00 -12.88 2.20
C ILE A 17 -32.76 -12.67 1.32
N ALA A 18 -32.26 -13.73 0.69
CA ALA A 18 -31.12 -13.64 -0.21
C ALA A 18 -31.41 -12.72 -1.40
N LEU A 19 -32.58 -12.84 -2.03
CA LEU A 19 -33.02 -11.96 -3.12
C LEU A 19 -33.26 -10.53 -2.64
N THR A 20 -33.74 -10.29 -1.42
CA THR A 20 -33.85 -8.92 -0.86
C THR A 20 -32.47 -8.30 -0.62
N ILE A 21 -31.49 -9.14 -0.22
CA ILE A 21 -30.10 -8.73 -0.05
C ILE A 21 -29.44 -8.50 -1.42
N ILE A 22 -29.71 -9.30 -2.44
CA ILE A 22 -29.03 -9.30 -3.74
C ILE A 22 -29.71 -8.41 -4.79
N LEU A 23 -31.05 -8.38 -4.82
CA LEU A 23 -31.90 -7.81 -5.88
C LEU A 23 -32.71 -6.58 -5.45
N GLY A 24 -32.39 -5.97 -4.30
CA GLY A 24 -32.84 -4.58 -4.09
C GLY A 24 -32.46 -3.69 -5.28
N ARG A 25 -33.16 -2.57 -5.50
CA ARG A 25 -33.04 -1.63 -6.65
C ARG A 25 -31.61 -1.39 -7.20
N ASP A 26 -30.59 -1.55 -6.36
CA ASP A 26 -29.16 -1.42 -6.64
C ASP A 26 -28.63 -2.32 -7.80
N TYR A 27 -29.23 -3.47 -8.14
CA TYR A 27 -28.65 -4.39 -9.15
C TYR A 27 -28.50 -3.78 -10.55
N LEU A 28 -29.53 -3.10 -11.07
CA LEU A 28 -29.50 -2.54 -12.43
C LEU A 28 -28.63 -1.28 -12.55
N GLU A 29 -28.58 -0.46 -11.50
CA GLU A 29 -27.66 0.69 -11.42
C GLU A 29 -26.20 0.22 -11.36
N HIS A 30 -25.95 -0.92 -10.70
CA HIS A 30 -24.62 -1.43 -10.42
C HIS A 30 -23.88 -2.02 -11.63
N VAL A 31 -24.58 -2.76 -12.51
CA VAL A 31 -23.92 -3.29 -13.71
C VAL A 31 -23.47 -2.16 -14.65
N ALA A 32 -24.17 -1.02 -14.64
CA ALA A 32 -23.76 0.18 -15.38
C ALA A 32 -22.56 0.90 -14.75
N GLU A 33 -22.42 0.90 -13.41
CA GLU A 33 -21.29 1.51 -12.70
C GLU A 33 -19.98 0.71 -12.85
N GLU A 34 -20.03 -0.64 -12.86
CA GLU A 34 -18.82 -1.49 -12.98
C GLU A 34 -18.22 -1.50 -14.39
N THR A 35 -19.00 -1.22 -15.44
CA THR A 35 -18.54 -1.24 -16.83
C THR A 35 -18.01 0.11 -17.30
N GLY A 36 -18.26 1.21 -16.56
CA GLY A 36 -17.80 2.56 -16.92
C GLY A 36 -18.23 3.04 -18.30
N ASN A 37 -19.23 2.39 -18.90
CA ASN A 37 -19.67 2.58 -20.28
C ASN A 37 -21.14 2.14 -20.42
N ASP A 38 -21.92 2.88 -21.24
CA ASP A 38 -23.30 2.57 -21.65
C ASP A 38 -23.45 1.22 -22.41
N TYR A 39 -22.35 0.51 -22.62
CA TYR A 39 -22.32 -0.87 -23.11
C TYR A 39 -21.87 -1.79 -21.97
N LEU A 40 -22.85 -2.49 -21.39
CA LEU A 40 -22.57 -3.68 -20.57
C LEU A 40 -21.69 -4.64 -21.39
N ASP A 41 -20.56 -5.10 -20.83
CA ASP A 41 -20.00 -6.36 -21.32
C ASP A 41 -20.95 -7.46 -20.84
N ASP A 42 -21.83 -7.92 -21.75
CA ASP A 42 -22.84 -8.94 -21.46
C ASP A 42 -22.24 -10.18 -20.75
N LYS A 43 -20.95 -10.48 -21.00
CA LYS A 43 -20.24 -11.58 -20.34
C LYS A 43 -19.92 -11.31 -18.86
N LEU A 44 -19.62 -10.06 -18.50
CA LEU A 44 -19.38 -9.69 -17.10
C LEU A 44 -20.70 -9.75 -16.32
N ALA A 45 -21.76 -9.18 -16.89
CA ALA A 45 -23.10 -9.20 -16.28
C ALA A 45 -23.60 -10.64 -16.06
N GLU A 46 -23.47 -11.49 -17.07
CA GLU A 46 -23.82 -12.92 -16.98
C GLU A 46 -23.00 -13.65 -15.91
N PHE A 47 -21.68 -13.42 -15.86
CA PHE A 47 -20.81 -14.00 -14.85
C PHE A 47 -21.24 -13.61 -13.43
N LEU A 48 -21.46 -12.32 -13.18
CA LEU A 48 -21.84 -11.81 -11.86
C LEU A 48 -23.21 -12.34 -11.40
N LEU A 49 -24.15 -12.52 -12.32
CA LEU A 49 -25.44 -13.14 -12.05
C LEU A 49 -25.27 -14.64 -11.71
N GLU A 50 -24.45 -15.35 -12.48
CA GLU A 50 -24.23 -16.79 -12.29
C GLU A 50 -23.55 -17.09 -10.96
N THR A 51 -22.56 -16.30 -10.53
CA THR A 51 -21.90 -16.50 -9.23
C THR A 51 -22.84 -16.26 -8.06
N ARG A 52 -23.77 -15.31 -8.18
CA ARG A 52 -24.82 -15.08 -7.17
C ARG A 52 -25.80 -16.25 -7.12
N ARG A 53 -26.18 -16.80 -8.27
CA ARG A 53 -27.02 -18.01 -8.35
C ARG A 53 -26.33 -19.21 -7.69
N LYS A 54 -25.04 -19.42 -7.95
CA LYS A 54 -24.24 -20.48 -7.30
C LYS A 54 -24.18 -20.32 -5.79
N ALA A 55 -23.96 -19.10 -5.31
CA ALA A 55 -23.94 -18.83 -3.87
C ALA A 55 -25.30 -19.10 -3.22
N LEU A 56 -26.39 -18.71 -3.88
CA LEU A 56 -27.75 -18.97 -3.42
C LEU A 56 -28.06 -20.47 -3.40
N ASP A 57 -27.77 -21.17 -4.50
CA ASP A 57 -27.96 -22.62 -4.60
C ASP A 57 -27.18 -23.35 -3.50
N TRP A 58 -25.93 -22.95 -3.25
CA TRP A 58 -25.14 -23.54 -2.18
C TRP A 58 -25.80 -23.32 -0.80
N ILE A 59 -26.23 -22.10 -0.48
CA ILE A 59 -26.88 -21.80 0.81
C ILE A 59 -28.18 -22.59 1.01
N VAL A 60 -28.98 -22.76 -0.04
CA VAL A 60 -30.28 -23.42 0.04
C VAL A 60 -30.12 -24.94 0.07
N ASN A 61 -29.31 -25.48 -0.84
CA ASN A 61 -29.30 -26.91 -1.15
C ASN A 61 -28.10 -27.67 -0.60
N GLN A 62 -26.97 -26.99 -0.37
CA GLN A 62 -25.68 -27.63 -0.10
C GLN A 62 -25.06 -27.26 1.25
N ASP A 63 -25.50 -26.17 1.89
CA ASP A 63 -24.91 -25.69 3.14
C ASP A 63 -25.05 -26.74 4.25
N PRO A 64 -23.95 -27.35 4.73
CA PRO A 64 -24.01 -28.39 5.76
C PRO A 64 -24.52 -27.89 7.11
N LEU A 65 -24.39 -26.59 7.40
CA LEU A 65 -24.83 -26.01 8.67
C LEU A 65 -26.35 -25.76 8.72
N GLN A 66 -27.00 -25.68 7.54
CA GLN A 66 -28.44 -25.48 7.37
C GLN A 66 -29.02 -24.43 8.31
N LEU A 67 -28.39 -23.24 8.35
CA LEU A 67 -28.85 -22.14 9.20
C LEU A 67 -30.33 -21.83 8.93
N ARG A 68 -31.06 -21.51 10.00
CA ARG A 68 -32.45 -21.05 9.89
C ARG A 68 -32.51 -19.70 9.17
N TYR A 69 -33.61 -19.43 8.49
CA TYR A 69 -33.82 -18.17 7.75
C TYR A 69 -33.79 -16.93 8.65
N ASP A 70 -34.12 -17.09 9.94
CA ASP A 70 -34.10 -16.03 10.95
C ASP A 70 -32.74 -15.91 11.66
N SER A 71 -31.73 -16.69 11.26
CA SER A 71 -30.39 -16.59 11.81
C SER A 71 -29.71 -15.28 11.38
N PRO A 72 -29.16 -14.50 12.32
CA PRO A 72 -28.42 -13.28 11.98
C PRO A 72 -27.14 -13.56 11.17
N ASN A 73 -26.60 -14.78 11.25
CA ASN A 73 -25.37 -15.17 10.55
C ASN A 73 -25.61 -15.69 9.14
N LEU A 74 -26.87 -15.94 8.73
CA LEU A 74 -27.20 -16.42 7.39
C LEU A 74 -26.72 -15.43 6.30
N VAL A 75 -26.90 -14.13 6.56
CA VAL A 75 -26.46 -13.06 5.64
C VAL A 75 -24.95 -13.05 5.49
N GLN A 76 -24.23 -13.12 6.62
CA GLN A 76 -22.77 -13.17 6.64
C GLN A 76 -22.25 -14.38 5.87
N ARG A 77 -22.82 -15.56 6.12
CA ARG A 77 -22.46 -16.80 5.43
C ARG A 77 -22.68 -16.66 3.92
N PHE A 78 -23.84 -16.14 3.50
CA PHE A 78 -24.12 -15.90 2.09
C PHE A 78 -23.11 -14.93 1.44
N LEU A 79 -22.79 -13.80 2.08
CA LEU A 79 -21.83 -12.82 1.54
C LEU A 79 -20.43 -13.40 1.34
N LEU A 80 -19.98 -14.25 2.27
CA LEU A 80 -18.71 -14.96 2.13
C LEU A 80 -18.76 -16.01 1.02
N VAL A 81 -19.85 -16.77 0.90
CA VAL A 81 -20.02 -17.75 -0.19
C VAL A 81 -20.04 -17.06 -1.55
N LEU A 82 -20.71 -15.91 -1.65
CA LEU A 82 -20.70 -15.07 -2.85
C LEU A 82 -19.27 -14.61 -3.20
N PHE A 83 -18.55 -14.08 -2.20
CA PHE A 83 -17.15 -13.70 -2.36
C PHE A 83 -16.30 -14.88 -2.88
N TYR A 84 -16.50 -16.07 -2.33
CA TYR A 84 -15.81 -17.28 -2.78
C TYR A 84 -16.09 -17.60 -4.25
N TYR A 85 -17.35 -17.67 -4.67
CA TYR A 85 -17.68 -18.00 -6.06
C TYR A 85 -17.25 -16.94 -7.07
N GLN A 86 -17.27 -15.65 -6.69
CA GLN A 86 -16.80 -14.58 -7.57
C GLN A 86 -15.29 -14.54 -7.71
N THR A 87 -14.57 -14.94 -6.67
CA THR A 87 -13.10 -14.89 -6.66
C THR A 87 -12.42 -16.20 -7.08
N THR A 88 -13.20 -17.19 -7.55
CA THR A 88 -12.74 -18.51 -8.03
C THR A 88 -12.88 -18.69 -9.55
N ARG A 89 -13.13 -17.60 -10.29
CA ARG A 89 -13.56 -17.59 -11.72
C ARG A 89 -12.82 -18.58 -12.62
N HIS A 90 -11.48 -18.62 -12.57
CA HIS A 90 -10.68 -19.47 -13.46
C HIS A 90 -9.87 -20.56 -12.75
N LYS A 91 -9.60 -20.38 -11.46
CA LYS A 91 -8.77 -21.30 -10.67
C LYS A 91 -9.26 -21.31 -9.22
N PRO A 92 -9.18 -22.46 -8.53
CA PRO A 92 -9.41 -22.52 -7.10
C PRO A 92 -8.36 -21.68 -6.38
N TRP A 93 -8.71 -21.26 -5.17
CA TRP A 93 -7.79 -20.58 -4.26
C TRP A 93 -6.57 -21.46 -3.98
N LYS A 94 -5.44 -20.82 -3.71
CA LYS A 94 -4.18 -21.54 -3.52
C LYS A 94 -4.02 -22.10 -2.11
N GLU A 95 -3.98 -21.24 -1.09
CA GLU A 95 -3.52 -21.61 0.27
C GLU A 95 -4.66 -21.56 1.30
N CYS A 96 -5.48 -20.50 1.30
CA CYS A 96 -6.56 -20.33 2.28
C CYS A 96 -7.76 -21.26 2.05
N ASN A 97 -7.89 -21.87 0.87
CA ASN A 97 -8.89 -22.91 0.59
C ASN A 97 -8.44 -23.77 -0.59
N PRO A 98 -7.40 -24.60 -0.44
CA PRO A 98 -6.89 -25.39 -1.54
C PRO A 98 -8.01 -26.33 -2.02
N ALA A 99 -8.15 -26.48 -3.34
CA ALA A 99 -9.01 -27.52 -3.89
C ALA A 99 -8.66 -28.86 -3.24
N ALA A 100 -9.69 -29.66 -2.93
CA ALA A 100 -9.57 -30.92 -2.20
C ALA A 100 -8.31 -31.69 -2.62
N SER A 101 -7.34 -31.75 -1.71
CA SER A 101 -6.26 -32.74 -1.81
C SER A 101 -6.93 -34.11 -1.95
N PRO A 102 -6.38 -35.05 -2.75
CA PRO A 102 -6.93 -36.41 -2.86
C PRO A 102 -6.90 -37.19 -1.53
N GLN A 103 -6.48 -36.58 -0.42
CA GLN A 103 -6.59 -37.13 0.92
C GLN A 103 -7.88 -36.69 1.63
N PRO A 104 -8.76 -37.63 2.02
CA PRO A 104 -10.08 -37.37 2.61
C PRO A 104 -10.06 -36.78 4.04
N SER A 105 -8.90 -36.38 4.57
CA SER A 105 -8.73 -35.87 5.93
C SER A 105 -8.15 -34.45 6.02
N ALA A 106 -7.92 -33.76 4.91
CA ALA A 106 -7.42 -32.38 4.93
C ALA A 106 -8.58 -31.39 5.13
N THR A 107 -9.11 -31.30 6.35
CA THR A 107 -10.18 -30.34 6.73
C THR A 107 -9.66 -28.92 6.98
N SER A 108 -8.33 -28.73 6.98
CA SER A 108 -7.66 -27.47 7.29
C SER A 108 -7.11 -26.77 6.04
N GLY A 109 -7.45 -25.49 5.86
CA GLY A 109 -6.79 -24.53 4.98
C GLY A 109 -5.75 -23.71 5.74
N PHE A 110 -4.80 -23.12 5.01
CA PHE A 110 -3.70 -22.35 5.59
C PHE A 110 -3.61 -20.96 4.92
N CYS A 111 -3.75 -19.88 5.69
CA CYS A 111 -3.54 -18.53 5.16
C CYS A 111 -2.19 -17.96 5.59
N TYR A 112 -1.41 -17.50 4.61
CA TYR A 112 -0.17 -16.77 4.86
C TYR A 112 -0.47 -15.34 5.35
N GLU A 113 0.04 -14.98 6.52
CA GLU A 113 0.03 -13.58 6.98
C GLU A 113 1.42 -12.93 6.76
N PRO A 114 1.53 -11.88 5.94
CA PRO A 114 2.76 -11.11 5.86
C PRO A 114 3.01 -10.36 7.17
N ALA A 115 4.24 -10.41 7.69
CA ALA A 115 4.69 -9.71 8.91
C ALA A 115 4.43 -8.18 8.93
N PHE A 116 4.14 -7.59 7.77
CA PHE A 116 3.87 -6.16 7.60
C PHE A 116 2.62 -5.64 8.34
N TYR A 117 1.72 -6.52 8.80
CA TYR A 117 0.47 -6.12 9.47
C TYR A 117 0.52 -6.09 10.99
N THR A 118 1.35 -6.93 11.61
CA THR A 118 1.33 -7.14 13.07
C THR A 118 2.62 -6.69 13.75
N GLY A 119 3.71 -6.48 13.00
CA GLY A 119 5.04 -6.32 13.61
C GLY A 119 5.54 -7.60 14.29
N GLU A 120 4.80 -8.70 14.14
CA GLU A 120 5.14 -10.03 14.65
C GLU A 120 5.59 -10.93 13.49
N ALA A 121 6.32 -11.99 13.84
CA ALA A 121 6.78 -12.99 12.88
C ALA A 121 5.60 -13.56 12.07
N THR A 122 5.85 -13.89 10.80
CA THR A 122 4.89 -14.57 9.92
C THR A 122 4.30 -15.77 10.65
N SER A 123 3.02 -15.69 11.01
CA SER A 123 2.33 -16.78 11.69
C SER A 123 1.41 -17.46 10.69
N ASN A 124 1.39 -18.79 10.75
CA ASN A 124 0.52 -19.53 9.87
C ASN A 124 -0.91 -19.52 10.46
N ILE A 125 -1.87 -18.87 9.79
CA ILE A 125 -3.27 -18.88 10.26
C ILE A 125 -3.94 -20.15 9.73
N TRP A 126 -4.13 -21.11 10.64
CA TRP A 126 -4.90 -22.31 10.36
C TRP A 126 -6.39 -22.00 10.49
N GLY A 127 -7.18 -22.44 9.52
CA GLY A 127 -8.63 -22.39 9.60
C GLY A 127 -9.25 -23.51 8.79
N ASP A 128 -10.53 -23.74 8.98
CA ASP A 128 -11.29 -24.70 8.22
C ASP A 128 -11.45 -24.24 6.77
N GLN A 129 -11.62 -25.20 5.88
CA GLN A 129 -11.95 -24.91 4.48
C GLN A 129 -13.22 -24.06 4.38
N TRP A 130 -13.23 -23.13 3.43
CA TRP A 130 -14.45 -22.39 3.12
C TRP A 130 -15.48 -23.35 2.54
N LEU A 131 -16.77 -23.07 2.81
CA LEU A 131 -17.90 -23.96 2.49
C LEU A 131 -17.95 -25.25 3.33
N SER A 132 -17.23 -25.33 4.44
CA SER A 132 -17.32 -26.44 5.39
C SER A 132 -18.53 -26.31 6.35
N ALA A 133 -18.77 -27.37 7.14
CA ALA A 133 -19.77 -27.39 8.22
C ALA A 133 -19.45 -26.48 9.40
N SER A 134 -18.24 -25.93 9.45
CA SER A 134 -17.81 -25.03 10.50
C SER A 134 -18.47 -23.66 10.39
N HIS A 135 -18.54 -22.98 11.54
CA HIS A 135 -18.94 -21.57 11.57
C HIS A 135 -17.91 -20.75 10.81
N GLU A 136 -18.33 -19.68 10.12
CA GLU A 136 -17.45 -18.85 9.27
C GLU A 136 -16.26 -18.26 10.05
N CYS A 137 -16.40 -18.08 11.36
CA CYS A 137 -15.32 -17.62 12.24
C CYS A 137 -14.18 -18.63 12.42
N GLN A 138 -14.35 -19.85 11.94
CA GLN A 138 -13.31 -20.88 11.89
C GLN A 138 -12.72 -21.02 10.50
N TRP A 139 -13.32 -20.41 9.47
CA TRP A 139 -12.79 -20.47 8.12
C TRP A 139 -11.46 -19.72 8.01
N ALA A 140 -10.56 -20.26 7.20
CA ALA A 140 -9.24 -19.68 7.04
C ALA A 140 -9.30 -18.22 6.55
N GLY A 141 -8.54 -17.34 7.21
CA GLY A 141 -8.46 -15.92 6.87
C GLY A 141 -9.60 -15.06 7.42
N ILE A 142 -10.48 -15.61 8.27
CA ILE A 142 -11.57 -14.87 8.91
C ILE A 142 -11.29 -14.72 10.40
N THR A 143 -11.42 -13.48 10.90
CA THR A 143 -11.45 -13.19 12.33
C THR A 143 -12.80 -12.59 12.68
N CYS A 144 -13.43 -13.13 13.73
CA CYS A 144 -14.69 -12.61 14.25
C CYS A 144 -14.53 -11.86 15.57
N GLU A 145 -15.49 -11.00 15.84
CA GLU A 145 -15.67 -10.32 17.12
C GLU A 145 -17.01 -10.70 17.73
N THR A 146 -17.04 -10.85 19.05
CA THR A 146 -18.26 -11.15 19.80
C THR A 146 -18.99 -9.85 20.11
N VAL A 147 -20.20 -9.69 19.59
CA VAL A 147 -21.06 -8.55 19.91
C VAL A 147 -22.12 -9.00 20.91
N GLN A 148 -22.14 -8.40 22.10
CA GLN A 148 -23.25 -8.50 23.07
C GLN A 148 -23.78 -9.94 23.34
N SER A 149 -22.86 -10.92 23.39
CA SER A 149 -22.98 -12.21 24.09
C SER A 149 -23.77 -13.40 23.52
N VAL A 150 -23.96 -13.56 22.18
CA VAL A 150 -24.11 -14.93 21.59
C VAL A 150 -23.52 -15.06 20.18
N ASP A 151 -23.70 -14.07 19.29
CA ASP A 151 -23.29 -14.19 17.89
C ASP A 151 -21.89 -13.64 17.59
N ARG A 152 -21.10 -14.41 16.84
CA ARG A 152 -19.77 -14.03 16.35
C ARG A 152 -19.90 -13.47 14.94
N THR A 153 -19.46 -12.23 14.77
CA THR A 153 -19.59 -11.50 13.50
C THR A 153 -18.21 -11.28 12.88
N VAL A 154 -18.12 -11.40 11.56
CA VAL A 154 -16.87 -11.24 10.82
C VAL A 154 -16.43 -9.79 10.93
N ALA A 155 -15.25 -9.62 11.53
CA ALA A 155 -14.63 -8.34 11.75
C ALA A 155 -13.44 -8.13 10.80
N GLU A 156 -12.74 -9.20 10.42
CA GLU A 156 -11.58 -9.13 9.54
C GLU A 156 -11.61 -10.23 8.49
N LEU A 157 -11.30 -9.86 7.26
CA LEU A 157 -11.07 -10.78 6.14
C LEU A 157 -9.66 -10.55 5.60
N ARG A 158 -8.80 -11.56 5.74
CA ARG A 158 -7.37 -11.53 5.38
C ARG A 158 -7.04 -12.74 4.50
N LEU A 159 -7.04 -12.53 3.19
CA LEU A 159 -6.84 -13.58 2.17
C LEU A 159 -5.65 -13.22 1.27
N PHE A 160 -4.50 -12.94 1.87
CA PHE A 160 -3.29 -12.57 1.15
C PHE A 160 -2.72 -13.76 0.36
N ARG A 161 -2.09 -13.53 -0.80
CA ARG A 161 -1.34 -14.57 -1.55
C ARG A 161 -2.15 -15.83 -1.87
N ASN A 162 -3.39 -15.67 -2.30
CA ASN A 162 -4.34 -16.77 -2.40
C ASN A 162 -4.88 -17.03 -3.82
N ASP A 163 -4.28 -16.42 -4.84
CA ASP A 163 -4.67 -16.54 -6.25
C ASP A 163 -6.14 -16.14 -6.53
N LEU A 164 -6.73 -15.29 -5.67
CA LEU A 164 -8.08 -14.76 -5.88
C LEU A 164 -8.14 -14.03 -7.23
N ASN A 165 -9.14 -14.30 -8.05
CA ASN A 165 -9.22 -13.76 -9.41
C ASN A 165 -10.64 -13.32 -9.78
N GLY A 166 -10.77 -12.38 -10.72
CA GLY A 166 -12.05 -11.75 -11.05
C GLY A 166 -12.30 -10.45 -10.28
N PRO A 167 -13.49 -9.83 -10.46
CA PRO A 167 -13.84 -8.58 -9.79
C PRO A 167 -14.02 -8.75 -8.28
N LEU A 168 -13.76 -7.68 -7.52
CA LEU A 168 -14.01 -7.62 -6.09
C LEU A 168 -15.51 -7.36 -5.83
N PRO A 169 -16.27 -8.27 -5.21
CA PRO A 169 -17.62 -7.96 -4.79
C PRO A 169 -17.62 -6.93 -3.69
N TRP A 170 -18.28 -5.81 -3.95
CA TRP A 170 -18.45 -4.75 -2.95
C TRP A 170 -19.38 -5.17 -1.82
N GLU A 171 -20.28 -6.14 -2.04
CA GLU A 171 -21.24 -6.61 -1.04
C GLU A 171 -20.57 -7.17 0.21
N ILE A 172 -19.28 -7.55 0.12
CA ILE A 172 -18.49 -7.95 1.28
C ILE A 172 -18.45 -6.86 2.36
N THR A 173 -18.57 -5.58 1.99
CA THR A 173 -18.58 -4.46 2.94
C THR A 173 -19.92 -4.30 3.67
N ARG A 174 -20.94 -5.08 3.30
CA ARG A 174 -22.22 -5.18 4.03
C ARG A 174 -22.12 -6.05 5.28
N LEU A 175 -20.99 -6.72 5.50
CA LEU A 175 -20.71 -7.41 6.75
C LEU A 175 -20.73 -6.37 7.90
N PRO A 176 -21.57 -6.57 8.93
CA PRO A 176 -21.95 -5.50 9.85
C PRO A 176 -20.82 -5.00 10.75
N GLN A 177 -19.75 -5.78 10.92
CA GLN A 177 -18.62 -5.45 11.78
C GLN A 177 -17.27 -5.43 11.02
N LEU A 178 -17.28 -5.51 9.69
CA LEU A 178 -16.04 -5.60 8.91
C LEU A 178 -15.21 -4.30 9.04
N ARG A 179 -14.03 -4.44 9.65
CA ARG A 179 -13.06 -3.36 9.89
C ARG A 179 -11.78 -3.52 9.08
N ILE A 180 -11.40 -4.74 8.71
CA ILE A 180 -10.17 -5.00 7.95
C ILE A 180 -10.51 -5.87 6.75
N LEU A 181 -10.18 -5.36 5.56
CA LEU A 181 -10.23 -6.09 4.30
C LEU A 181 -8.83 -6.11 3.70
N GLY A 182 -8.16 -7.26 3.79
CA GLY A 182 -6.81 -7.49 3.29
C GLY A 182 -6.79 -8.57 2.22
N LEU A 183 -6.68 -8.16 0.95
CA LEU A 183 -6.71 -9.03 -0.22
C LEU A 183 -5.45 -8.86 -1.08
N SER A 184 -4.33 -8.43 -0.49
CA SER A 184 -3.13 -8.15 -1.26
C SER A 184 -2.41 -9.40 -1.78
N SER A 185 -1.65 -9.21 -2.85
CA SER A 185 -0.93 -10.27 -3.57
C SER A 185 -1.89 -11.33 -4.15
N ASN A 186 -2.89 -10.89 -4.90
CA ASN A 186 -3.83 -11.76 -5.61
C ASN A 186 -3.87 -11.38 -7.10
N MET A 187 -4.84 -11.92 -7.84
CA MET A 187 -5.09 -11.64 -9.25
C MET A 187 -6.46 -10.98 -9.47
N LEU A 188 -6.95 -10.20 -8.50
CA LEU A 188 -8.24 -9.51 -8.62
C LEU A 188 -8.15 -8.44 -9.72
N THR A 189 -9.20 -8.35 -10.54
CA THR A 189 -9.28 -7.51 -11.74
C THR A 189 -10.47 -6.54 -11.64
N GLY A 190 -10.66 -5.71 -12.67
CA GLY A 190 -11.80 -4.81 -12.76
C GLY A 190 -11.55 -3.48 -12.05
N VAL A 191 -12.61 -2.66 -11.94
CA VAL A 191 -12.53 -1.36 -11.28
C VAL A 191 -12.69 -1.49 -9.77
N LEU A 192 -12.16 -0.52 -9.02
CA LEU A 192 -12.44 -0.38 -7.60
C LEU A 192 -13.92 -0.03 -7.40
N PRO A 193 -14.71 -0.80 -6.61
CA PRO A 193 -16.13 -0.51 -6.47
C PRO A 193 -16.38 0.84 -5.78
N PRO A 194 -17.19 1.75 -6.37
CA PRO A 194 -17.48 3.07 -5.77
C PRO A 194 -18.17 2.99 -4.41
N ARG A 195 -18.93 1.92 -4.17
CA ARG A 195 -19.66 1.67 -2.93
C ARG A 195 -18.88 0.87 -1.90
N LEU A 196 -17.59 0.57 -2.14
CA LEU A 196 -16.77 -0.24 -1.25
C LEU A 196 -16.67 0.38 0.16
N LEU A 197 -16.65 1.71 0.27
CA LEU A 197 -16.65 2.41 1.56
C LEU A 197 -18.04 2.91 2.01
N SER A 198 -19.11 2.51 1.31
CA SER A 198 -20.49 2.84 1.68
C SER A 198 -20.98 1.99 2.85
N LYS A 199 -21.75 2.62 3.73
CA LYS A 199 -22.16 2.05 5.01
C LYS A 199 -23.66 1.74 5.04
N ARG A 200 -24.05 0.71 5.81
CA ARG A 200 -25.45 0.54 6.28
C ARG A 200 -25.64 0.34 7.80
N ALA A 201 -24.61 0.04 8.61
CA ALA A 201 -24.83 -0.50 9.97
C ALA A 201 -23.85 -0.07 11.09
N GLY A 202 -23.62 1.22 11.30
CA GLY A 202 -22.82 1.70 12.45
C GLY A 202 -21.28 1.54 12.38
N VAL A 203 -20.74 0.54 11.66
CA VAL A 203 -19.29 0.24 11.55
C VAL A 203 -18.74 0.59 10.15
N ALA A 204 -17.46 0.98 10.09
CA ALA A 204 -16.76 1.32 8.84
C ALA A 204 -15.39 0.63 8.79
N LEU A 205 -14.91 0.38 7.56
CA LEU A 205 -13.57 -0.12 7.32
C LEU A 205 -12.52 0.80 7.95
N LYS A 206 -11.59 0.19 8.68
CA LYS A 206 -10.42 0.82 9.29
C LYS A 206 -9.17 0.66 8.44
N SER A 207 -9.05 -0.47 7.75
CA SER A 207 -7.93 -0.80 6.88
C SER A 207 -8.42 -1.48 5.61
N LEU A 208 -7.98 -0.96 4.47
CA LEU A 208 -8.21 -1.56 3.16
C LEU A 208 -6.86 -1.79 2.48
N ASP A 209 -6.56 -3.05 2.17
CA ASP A 209 -5.38 -3.43 1.39
C ASP A 209 -5.76 -4.30 0.20
N LEU A 210 -5.66 -3.69 -0.98
CA LEU A 210 -5.86 -4.31 -2.28
C LEU A 210 -4.56 -4.30 -3.11
N SER A 211 -3.41 -4.12 -2.45
CA SER A 211 -2.12 -4.02 -3.10
C SER A 211 -1.77 -5.29 -3.89
N TRP A 212 -0.93 -5.18 -4.93
CA TRP A 212 -0.47 -6.34 -5.70
C TRP A 212 -1.63 -7.14 -6.28
N ASN A 213 -2.46 -6.47 -7.06
CA ASN A 213 -3.57 -7.04 -7.83
C ASN A 213 -3.52 -6.45 -9.26
N GLN A 214 -4.61 -6.59 -10.01
CA GLN A 214 -4.76 -6.09 -11.38
C GLN A 214 -5.96 -5.12 -11.48
N PHE A 215 -6.25 -4.36 -10.42
CA PHE A 215 -7.30 -3.36 -10.45
C PHE A 215 -6.96 -2.24 -11.44
N SER A 216 -7.95 -1.81 -12.22
CA SER A 216 -7.85 -0.78 -13.24
C SER A 216 -8.81 0.37 -12.97
N GLY A 217 -8.78 1.40 -13.82
CA GLY A 217 -9.64 2.58 -13.67
C GLY A 217 -9.15 3.51 -12.56
N THR A 218 -10.03 4.40 -12.11
CA THR A 218 -9.67 5.46 -11.16
C THR A 218 -9.90 5.05 -9.71
N ILE A 219 -9.26 5.78 -8.78
CA ILE A 219 -9.64 5.72 -7.36
C ILE A 219 -11.02 6.42 -7.22
N PRO A 220 -12.07 5.75 -6.72
CA PRO A 220 -13.41 6.32 -6.67
C PRO A 220 -13.51 7.54 -5.75
N THR A 221 -14.06 8.65 -6.25
CA THR A 221 -14.33 9.86 -5.44
C THR A 221 -15.52 9.66 -4.49
N GLN A 222 -16.43 8.74 -4.83
CA GLN A 222 -17.62 8.38 -4.07
C GLN A 222 -17.31 7.77 -2.72
N TRP A 223 -16.07 7.31 -2.52
CA TRP A 223 -15.59 6.76 -1.25
C TRP A 223 -15.76 7.74 -0.09
N VAL A 224 -15.68 9.04 -0.33
CA VAL A 224 -15.61 10.05 0.74
C VAL A 224 -16.99 10.54 1.20
N PRO A 225 -17.94 10.91 0.32
CA PRO A 225 -19.32 11.17 0.75
C PRO A 225 -19.91 9.98 1.50
N SER A 226 -19.71 8.77 0.96
CA SER A 226 -20.11 7.50 1.58
C SER A 226 -19.49 7.27 2.96
N PHE A 227 -18.27 7.76 3.17
CA PHE A 227 -17.53 7.65 4.43
C PHE A 227 -18.02 8.64 5.50
N LEU A 228 -18.26 9.90 5.11
CA LEU A 228 -18.65 10.98 6.02
C LEU A 228 -20.05 10.76 6.62
N GLU A 229 -20.97 10.16 5.86
CA GLU A 229 -22.29 9.75 6.36
C GLU A 229 -22.21 8.65 7.43
N GLY A 230 -21.04 8.03 7.62
CA GLY A 230 -20.87 6.79 8.33
C GLY A 230 -19.96 6.78 9.57
N ASN A 231 -19.56 7.91 10.14
CA ASN A 231 -18.57 7.95 11.25
C ASN A 231 -17.24 7.25 10.90
N GLY A 232 -16.79 7.39 9.65
CA GLY A 232 -15.72 6.56 9.09
C GLY A 232 -14.40 6.57 9.89
N LYS A 233 -13.68 5.44 9.86
CA LYS A 233 -12.44 5.20 10.61
C LYS A 233 -11.29 4.69 9.74
N LEU A 234 -11.32 4.92 8.43
CA LEU A 234 -10.30 4.43 7.51
C LEU A 234 -9.00 5.16 7.83
N THR A 235 -8.03 4.39 8.30
CA THR A 235 -6.72 4.88 8.70
C THR A 235 -5.62 4.35 7.79
N SER A 236 -5.89 3.31 7.00
CA SER A 236 -4.90 2.72 6.10
C SER A 236 -5.54 2.38 4.77
N LEU A 237 -5.04 3.01 3.70
CA LEU A 237 -5.42 2.75 2.32
C LEU A 237 -4.20 2.30 1.53
N ARG A 238 -4.21 1.04 1.07
CA ARG A 238 -3.08 0.44 0.34
C ARG A 238 -3.57 -0.14 -0.99
N LEU A 239 -3.10 0.46 -2.08
CA LEU A 239 -3.47 0.13 -3.46
C LEU A 239 -2.22 -0.03 -4.36
N GLN A 240 -1.02 -0.10 -3.80
CA GLN A 240 0.23 -0.20 -4.54
C GLN A 240 0.27 -1.43 -5.47
N ARG A 241 1.01 -1.33 -6.59
CA ARG A 241 1.13 -2.40 -7.59
C ARG A 241 -0.23 -2.87 -8.12
N ASN A 242 -0.95 -1.94 -8.72
CA ASN A 242 -2.12 -2.19 -9.55
C ASN A 242 -1.94 -1.44 -10.89
N THR A 243 -2.99 -1.34 -11.69
CA THR A 243 -3.02 -0.57 -12.95
C THR A 243 -3.96 0.63 -12.84
N LEU A 244 -4.03 1.26 -11.65
CA LEU A 244 -4.92 2.40 -11.42
C LEU A 244 -4.45 3.63 -12.19
N THR A 245 -5.40 4.33 -12.79
CA THR A 245 -5.20 5.51 -13.64
C THR A 245 -5.89 6.74 -13.06
N GLY A 246 -5.72 7.89 -13.73
CA GLY A 246 -6.35 9.15 -13.34
C GLY A 246 -5.65 9.82 -12.17
N ARG A 247 -6.31 10.83 -11.61
CA ARG A 247 -5.74 11.66 -10.53
C ARG A 247 -5.98 11.02 -9.17
N ILE A 248 -5.12 11.35 -8.21
CA ILE A 248 -5.40 11.11 -6.79
C ILE A 248 -6.56 12.04 -6.39
N PRO A 249 -7.70 11.52 -5.89
CA PRO A 249 -8.83 12.35 -5.47
C PRO A 249 -8.47 13.25 -4.30
N SER A 250 -8.80 14.54 -4.37
CA SER A 250 -8.58 15.49 -3.26
C SER A 250 -9.45 15.14 -2.05
N GLU A 251 -10.60 14.51 -2.30
CA GLU A 251 -11.53 14.08 -1.27
C GLU A 251 -10.89 13.09 -0.28
N LEU A 252 -9.85 12.35 -0.69
CA LEU A 252 -9.09 11.49 0.23
C LEU A 252 -8.52 12.28 1.42
N GLY A 253 -8.27 13.58 1.25
CA GLY A 253 -7.85 14.51 2.29
C GLY A 253 -8.86 14.69 3.43
N LEU A 254 -10.12 14.32 3.24
CA LEU A 254 -11.17 14.39 4.26
C LEU A 254 -11.19 13.15 5.18
N LEU A 255 -10.41 12.12 4.86
CA LEU A 255 -10.34 10.89 5.65
C LEU A 255 -9.27 11.03 6.76
N PRO A 256 -9.37 10.34 7.90
CA PRO A 256 -8.36 10.38 8.95
C PRO A 256 -7.23 9.36 8.67
N LEU A 257 -6.62 9.44 7.49
CA LEU A 257 -5.63 8.46 7.03
C LEU A 257 -4.29 8.62 7.77
N LYS A 258 -3.69 7.49 8.10
CA LYS A 258 -2.32 7.34 8.59
C LYS A 258 -1.39 6.82 7.50
N ASP A 259 -1.91 5.97 6.61
CA ASP A 259 -1.16 5.42 5.49
C ASP A 259 -1.90 5.64 4.17
N ILE A 260 -1.20 6.24 3.21
CA ILE A 260 -1.59 6.30 1.80
C ILE A 260 -0.48 5.65 0.99
N ILE A 261 -0.74 4.43 0.50
CA ILE A 261 0.26 3.60 -0.17
C ILE A 261 -0.22 3.28 -1.59
N LEU A 262 0.23 4.07 -2.57
CA LEU A 262 -0.24 4.05 -3.96
C LEU A 262 0.90 3.76 -4.97
N THR A 263 2.09 3.43 -4.49
CA THR A 263 3.30 3.21 -5.31
C THR A 263 3.08 2.19 -6.44
N ARG A 264 3.72 2.40 -7.59
CA ARG A 264 3.62 1.49 -8.76
C ARG A 264 2.18 1.35 -9.25
N ASN A 265 1.61 2.46 -9.71
CA ASN A 265 0.39 2.52 -10.51
C ASN A 265 0.68 3.44 -11.73
N THR A 266 -0.36 3.89 -12.42
CA THR A 266 -0.30 4.85 -13.54
C THR A 266 -1.07 6.13 -13.19
N LEU A 267 -0.98 6.57 -11.93
CA LEU A 267 -1.66 7.77 -11.44
C LEU A 267 -0.99 9.01 -12.01
N THR A 268 -1.80 10.00 -12.42
CA THR A 268 -1.37 11.23 -13.07
C THR A 268 -1.79 12.48 -12.28
N GLY A 269 -1.35 13.65 -12.73
CA GLY A 269 -1.68 14.94 -12.10
C GLY A 269 -0.81 15.24 -10.88
N SER A 270 -1.17 16.27 -10.12
CA SER A 270 -0.44 16.72 -8.93
C SER A 270 -0.90 16.01 -7.67
N ILE A 271 -0.06 16.04 -6.63
CA ILE A 271 -0.45 15.65 -5.27
C ILE A 271 -1.49 16.69 -4.79
N PRO A 272 -2.73 16.29 -4.44
CA PRO A 272 -3.72 17.21 -3.88
C PRO A 272 -3.24 17.78 -2.54
N GLN A 273 -3.34 19.09 -2.36
CA GLN A 273 -3.01 19.77 -1.10
C GLN A 273 -3.87 19.25 0.07
N GLU A 274 -5.09 18.80 -0.22
CA GLU A 274 -6.04 18.32 0.78
C GLU A 274 -5.52 17.08 1.51
N ILE A 275 -4.74 16.22 0.83
CA ILE A 275 -4.08 15.06 1.46
C ILE A 275 -3.01 15.51 2.47
N LEU A 276 -2.41 16.68 2.25
CA LEU A 276 -1.38 17.23 3.13
C LEU A 276 -1.95 17.97 4.33
N ASN A 277 -3.26 18.19 4.38
CA ASN A 277 -3.95 18.69 5.57
C ASN A 277 -4.19 17.58 6.63
N GLN A 278 -3.91 16.31 6.29
CA GLN A 278 -4.15 15.16 7.16
C GLN A 278 -3.04 15.01 8.19
N THR A 279 -3.12 15.73 9.32
CA THR A 279 -2.11 15.68 10.39
C THR A 279 -1.90 14.28 10.99
N SER A 280 -2.80 13.33 10.76
CA SER A 280 -2.66 11.92 11.16
C SER A 280 -1.73 11.11 10.27
N LEU A 281 -1.33 11.62 9.09
CA LEU A 281 -0.57 10.87 8.10
C LEU A 281 0.85 10.58 8.60
N ARG A 282 1.25 9.31 8.52
CA ARG A 282 2.58 8.80 8.89
C ARG A 282 3.34 8.26 7.69
N ARG A 283 2.65 7.70 6.70
CA ARG A 283 3.26 7.13 5.49
C ARG A 283 2.56 7.62 4.23
N LEU A 284 3.34 8.24 3.34
CA LEU A 284 2.87 8.68 2.02
C LEU A 284 3.78 8.10 0.93
N TYR A 285 3.35 7.00 0.31
CA TYR A 285 4.11 6.35 -0.76
C TYR A 285 3.40 6.51 -2.10
N LEU A 286 3.95 7.34 -2.96
CA LEU A 286 3.40 7.67 -4.26
C LEU A 286 4.36 7.39 -5.42
N GLY A 287 5.59 6.94 -5.14
CA GLY A 287 6.60 6.68 -6.17
C GLY A 287 6.18 5.69 -7.27
N LYS A 288 6.89 5.72 -8.40
CA LYS A 288 6.60 4.91 -9.60
C LYS A 288 5.16 5.13 -10.08
N ASN A 289 4.81 6.39 -10.31
CA ASN A 289 3.57 6.86 -10.92
C ASN A 289 3.92 8.04 -11.85
N ASP A 290 2.99 8.43 -12.70
CA ASP A 290 3.16 9.55 -13.65
C ASP A 290 2.75 10.90 -13.03
N LEU A 291 3.04 11.09 -11.73
CA LEU A 291 2.68 12.30 -10.98
C LEU A 291 3.53 13.49 -11.44
N THR A 292 2.92 14.67 -11.52
CA THR A 292 3.50 15.91 -12.06
C THR A 292 3.25 17.08 -11.09
N GLY A 293 3.73 18.28 -11.43
CA GLY A 293 3.53 19.47 -10.62
C GLY A 293 4.65 19.69 -9.60
N THR A 294 4.44 20.62 -8.68
CA THR A 294 5.42 20.99 -7.65
C THR A 294 5.11 20.36 -6.31
N PHE A 295 6.11 20.23 -5.44
CA PHE A 295 5.87 19.84 -4.06
C PHE A 295 5.21 21.01 -3.31
N PRO A 296 3.97 20.87 -2.82
CA PRO A 296 3.24 21.94 -2.11
C PRO A 296 3.82 22.25 -0.71
N SER A 297 3.71 23.51 -0.27
CA SER A 297 4.21 23.97 1.04
C SER A 297 3.44 23.39 2.23
N GLU A 298 2.22 22.90 2.00
CA GLU A 298 1.36 22.24 2.98
C GLU A 298 1.99 20.97 3.58
N ILE A 299 3.09 20.46 3.01
CA ILE A 299 3.88 19.37 3.60
C ILE A 299 4.28 19.65 5.06
N GLY A 300 4.47 20.92 5.41
CA GLY A 300 4.80 21.31 6.77
C GLY A 300 3.68 21.08 7.79
N LEU A 301 2.45 20.83 7.34
CA LEU A 301 1.32 20.45 8.19
C LEU A 301 1.39 18.99 8.63
N LEU A 302 2.10 18.13 7.90
CA LEU A 302 2.24 16.71 8.16
C LEU A 302 3.26 16.41 9.27
N THR A 303 2.99 16.95 10.46
CA THR A 303 3.87 16.87 11.64
C THR A 303 4.06 15.47 12.20
N ASN A 304 3.26 14.47 11.78
CA ASN A 304 3.43 13.06 12.16
C ASN A 304 4.00 12.19 11.03
N LEU A 305 4.42 12.80 9.91
CA LEU A 305 4.93 12.06 8.76
C LEU A 305 6.28 11.43 9.11
N GLU A 306 6.39 10.12 8.91
CA GLU A 306 7.59 9.34 9.18
C GLU A 306 8.27 8.90 7.87
N TYR A 307 7.50 8.63 6.82
CA TYR A 307 8.03 8.13 5.56
C TYR A 307 7.36 8.80 4.34
N LEU A 308 8.19 9.36 3.46
CA LEU A 308 7.77 10.07 2.25
C LEU A 308 8.49 9.53 1.02
N TYR A 309 7.79 8.79 0.15
CA TYR A 309 8.38 8.20 -1.05
C TYR A 309 7.70 8.74 -2.32
N LEU A 310 8.42 9.55 -3.08
CA LEU A 310 7.99 10.11 -4.38
C LEU A 310 8.90 9.68 -5.54
N ASN A 311 9.76 8.70 -5.31
CA ASN A 311 10.76 8.27 -6.28
C ASN A 311 10.16 7.82 -7.62
N HIS A 312 10.87 8.08 -8.72
CA HIS A 312 10.41 7.74 -10.09
C HIS A 312 9.03 8.33 -10.39
N THR A 313 8.93 9.66 -10.25
CA THR A 313 7.76 10.46 -10.66
C THR A 313 8.25 11.66 -11.47
N HIS A 314 7.34 12.41 -12.09
CA HIS A 314 7.67 13.63 -12.82
C HIS A 314 7.50 14.91 -11.98
N MET A 315 7.52 14.78 -10.65
CA MET A 315 7.48 15.91 -9.72
C MET A 315 8.64 16.87 -9.99
N SER A 316 8.37 18.18 -9.94
CA SER A 316 9.28 19.24 -10.38
C SER A 316 9.31 20.41 -9.39
N GLY A 317 10.12 21.43 -9.68
CA GLY A 317 10.30 22.58 -8.80
C GLY A 317 11.23 22.31 -7.61
N SER A 318 11.33 23.27 -6.71
CA SER A 318 12.20 23.18 -5.53
C SER A 318 11.53 22.47 -4.35
N LEU A 319 12.34 21.85 -3.49
CA LEU A 319 11.87 21.36 -2.20
C LEU A 319 11.50 22.56 -1.31
N PRO A 320 10.25 22.68 -0.81
CA PRO A 320 9.83 23.82 -0.01
C PRO A 320 10.51 23.83 1.37
N SER A 321 10.77 25.01 1.92
CA SER A 321 11.35 25.18 3.27
C SER A 321 10.51 24.53 4.37
N GLU A 322 9.20 24.48 4.17
CA GLU A 322 8.21 23.91 5.08
C GLU A 322 8.43 22.42 5.34
N ILE A 323 9.23 21.72 4.51
CA ILE A 323 9.63 20.33 4.77
C ILE A 323 10.27 20.18 6.16
N GLY A 324 11.00 21.20 6.64
CA GLY A 324 11.61 21.18 7.97
C GLY A 324 10.61 21.11 9.14
N LEU A 325 9.32 21.34 8.89
CA LEU A 325 8.27 21.20 9.92
C LEU A 325 7.80 19.76 10.10
N ALA A 326 8.07 18.86 9.14
CA ALA A 326 7.78 17.43 9.23
C ALA A 326 8.84 16.70 10.11
N ASN A 327 9.00 17.15 11.35
CA ASN A 327 10.10 16.77 12.25
C ASN A 327 10.07 15.31 12.76
N GLN A 328 9.08 14.51 12.36
CA GLN A 328 9.03 13.07 12.62
C GLN A 328 9.59 12.24 11.45
N LEU A 329 10.02 12.88 10.36
CA LEU A 329 10.46 12.19 9.16
C LEU A 329 11.72 11.38 9.43
N LEU A 330 11.63 10.07 9.17
CA LEU A 330 12.72 9.10 9.29
C LEU A 330 13.33 8.80 7.92
N GLU A 331 12.51 8.78 6.87
CA GLU A 331 12.96 8.47 5.52
C GLU A 331 12.28 9.33 4.46
N MET A 332 13.10 9.90 3.58
CA MET A 332 12.67 10.68 2.44
C MET A 332 13.35 10.18 1.17
N ILE A 333 12.54 9.68 0.23
CA ILE A 333 13.01 9.19 -1.07
C ILE A 333 12.37 10.01 -2.18
N LEU A 334 13.17 10.87 -2.81
CA LEU A 334 12.81 11.71 -3.97
C LEU A 334 13.56 11.30 -5.24
N SER A 335 14.27 10.17 -5.20
CA SER A 335 15.10 9.63 -6.27
C SER A 335 14.43 9.61 -7.64
N ASN A 336 15.15 10.00 -8.69
CA ASN A 336 14.68 9.95 -10.07
C ASN A 336 13.40 10.77 -10.27
N THR A 337 13.46 12.07 -9.92
CA THR A 337 12.39 13.05 -10.16
C THR A 337 12.94 14.28 -10.89
N ASN A 338 12.07 15.19 -11.34
CA ASN A 338 12.48 16.44 -11.98
C ASN A 338 12.67 17.58 -10.97
N MET A 339 12.84 17.27 -9.67
CA MET A 339 13.05 18.28 -8.63
C MET A 339 14.38 18.99 -8.80
N GLN A 340 14.42 20.29 -8.50
CA GLN A 340 15.56 21.15 -8.84
C GLN A 340 15.81 22.25 -7.81
N GLY A 341 16.85 23.05 -8.04
CA GLY A 341 17.23 24.16 -7.16
C GLY A 341 18.06 23.69 -5.96
N THR A 342 18.24 24.55 -4.97
CA THR A 342 19.05 24.25 -3.78
C THR A 342 18.22 23.61 -2.68
N LEU A 343 18.85 22.76 -1.85
CA LEU A 343 18.21 22.23 -0.65
C LEU A 343 17.98 23.35 0.39
N PRO A 344 16.76 23.50 0.93
CA PRO A 344 16.46 24.55 1.92
C PRO A 344 17.19 24.28 3.24
N LYS A 345 17.61 25.34 3.94
CA LYS A 345 18.32 25.20 5.22
C LYS A 345 17.47 24.49 6.29
N GLU A 346 16.15 24.64 6.18
CA GLU A 346 15.14 24.07 7.06
C GLU A 346 15.14 22.53 7.03
N LEU A 347 15.55 21.91 5.92
CA LEU A 347 15.75 20.46 5.84
C LEU A 347 16.73 20.01 6.93
N TYR A 348 17.86 20.70 7.06
CA TYR A 348 18.91 20.33 8.01
C TYR A 348 18.56 20.68 9.45
N THR A 349 17.89 21.81 9.68
CA THR A 349 17.56 22.26 11.03
C THR A 349 16.31 21.60 11.60
N GLY A 350 15.41 21.12 10.74
CA GLY A 350 14.10 20.59 11.11
C GLY A 350 14.03 19.07 11.17
N LEU A 351 14.73 18.35 10.29
CA LEU A 351 14.61 16.90 10.13
C LEU A 351 15.65 16.11 10.95
N ASN A 352 15.83 16.44 12.23
CA ASN A 352 16.89 15.87 13.06
C ASN A 352 16.74 14.36 13.37
N LYS A 353 15.60 13.74 13.03
CA LYS A 353 15.34 12.29 13.12
C LYS A 353 15.60 11.53 11.83
N LEU A 354 15.95 12.22 10.75
CA LEU A 354 16.10 11.61 9.42
C LEU A 354 17.24 10.59 9.44
N GLU A 355 16.91 9.36 9.06
CA GLU A 355 17.84 8.22 8.95
C GLU A 355 18.25 7.98 7.49
N PHE A 356 17.33 8.21 6.54
CA PHE A 356 17.55 7.90 5.12
C PHE A 356 17.12 9.08 4.26
N LEU A 357 18.05 9.61 3.46
CA LEU A 357 17.82 10.72 2.54
C LEU A 357 18.32 10.36 1.13
N TYR A 358 17.39 10.07 0.22
CA TYR A 358 17.69 9.73 -1.16
C TYR A 358 17.15 10.79 -2.11
N LEU A 359 18.07 11.48 -2.76
CA LEU A 359 17.86 12.59 -3.68
C LEU A 359 18.52 12.31 -5.05
N ASP A 360 18.94 11.07 -5.30
CA ASP A 360 19.67 10.67 -6.50
C ASP A 360 18.89 10.90 -7.80
N GLY A 361 19.59 11.19 -8.89
CA GLY A 361 18.98 11.29 -10.22
C GLY A 361 17.93 12.40 -10.31
N CYS A 362 18.14 13.50 -9.61
CA CYS A 362 17.31 14.70 -9.68
C CYS A 362 18.06 15.82 -10.41
N ASN A 363 17.61 17.07 -10.27
CA ASN A 363 18.23 18.26 -10.85
C ASN A 363 18.63 19.28 -9.77
N PHE A 364 18.98 18.81 -8.56
CA PHE A 364 19.39 19.70 -7.46
C PHE A 364 20.74 20.36 -7.73
N THR A 365 20.88 21.61 -7.30
CA THR A 365 22.07 22.46 -7.46
C THR A 365 22.55 22.99 -6.11
N GLY A 366 23.64 23.76 -6.12
CA GLY A 366 24.22 24.37 -4.93
C GLY A 366 25.29 23.50 -4.29
N THR A 367 25.59 23.75 -3.02
CA THR A 367 26.62 23.03 -2.26
C THR A 367 26.00 22.11 -1.21
N ILE A 368 26.75 21.09 -0.79
CA ILE A 368 26.41 20.33 0.41
C ILE A 368 26.65 21.25 1.62
N SER A 369 25.59 21.62 2.33
CA SER A 369 25.67 22.58 3.44
C SER A 369 26.44 22.02 4.65
N PRO A 370 27.27 22.80 5.34
CA PRO A 370 27.83 22.44 6.66
C PRO A 370 26.76 22.02 7.67
N SER A 371 25.54 22.55 7.55
CA SER A 371 24.40 22.14 8.39
C SER A 371 24.03 20.66 8.24
N LEU A 372 24.55 19.95 7.23
CA LEU A 372 24.42 18.50 7.11
C LEU A 372 24.83 17.78 8.41
N GLY A 373 25.84 18.29 9.12
CA GLY A 373 26.29 17.74 10.41
C GLY A 373 25.25 17.80 11.54
N LEU A 374 24.11 18.48 11.34
CA LEU A 374 22.98 18.50 12.30
C LEU A 374 22.10 17.24 12.19
N LEU A 375 22.16 16.49 11.08
CA LEU A 375 21.36 15.29 10.83
C LEU A 375 21.99 14.05 11.47
N THR A 376 22.28 14.09 12.77
CA THR A 376 23.10 13.07 13.46
C THR A 376 22.52 11.65 13.50
N HIS A 377 21.25 11.47 13.14
CA HIS A 377 20.61 10.16 12.99
C HIS A 377 20.78 9.55 11.58
N LEU A 378 21.37 10.29 10.63
CA LEU A 378 21.48 9.86 9.24
C LEU A 378 22.36 8.60 9.14
N ILE A 379 21.79 7.57 8.52
CA ILE A 379 22.41 6.26 8.24
C ILE A 379 22.83 6.19 6.77
N SER A 380 22.02 6.72 5.86
CA SER A 380 22.31 6.71 4.43
C SER A 380 21.94 8.03 3.76
N LEU A 381 22.88 8.54 2.97
CA LEU A 381 22.72 9.73 2.15
C LEU A 381 23.10 9.41 0.70
N ASP A 382 22.14 9.55 -0.20
CA ASP A 382 22.38 9.49 -1.65
C ASP A 382 21.99 10.81 -2.30
N VAL A 383 22.99 11.51 -2.84
CA VAL A 383 22.82 12.74 -3.62
C VAL A 383 23.42 12.59 -5.01
N SER A 384 23.70 11.36 -5.44
CA SER A 384 24.36 11.07 -6.71
C SER A 384 23.56 11.56 -7.91
N ASN A 385 24.24 11.74 -9.05
CA ASN A 385 23.59 12.12 -10.31
C ASN A 385 22.73 13.40 -10.18
N ASN A 386 23.34 14.47 -9.68
CA ASN A 386 22.75 15.79 -9.52
C ASN A 386 23.74 16.86 -10.03
N HIS A 387 23.47 18.15 -9.75
CA HIS A 387 24.34 19.28 -10.10
C HIS A 387 24.92 19.94 -8.85
N PHE A 388 25.17 19.18 -7.77
CA PHE A 388 25.86 19.70 -6.59
C PHE A 388 27.32 20.03 -6.93
N HIS A 389 27.83 21.14 -6.39
CA HIS A 389 29.21 21.58 -6.58
C HIS A 389 29.85 21.96 -5.24
N GLY A 390 31.12 22.39 -5.29
CA GLY A 390 31.89 22.74 -4.09
C GLY A 390 32.58 21.52 -3.50
N THR A 391 32.62 21.43 -2.17
CA THR A 391 33.33 20.36 -1.44
C THR A 391 32.40 19.67 -0.44
N ILE A 392 32.77 18.46 -0.01
CA ILE A 392 32.12 17.82 1.14
C ILE A 392 32.54 18.59 2.42
N PRO A 393 31.59 19.10 3.22
CA PRO A 393 31.91 19.88 4.43
C PRO A 393 32.53 19.02 5.52
N ASN A 394 33.40 19.60 6.35
CA ASN A 394 34.06 18.91 7.47
C ASN A 394 33.07 18.45 8.54
N GLU A 395 31.92 19.11 8.63
CA GLU A 395 30.82 18.80 9.55
C GLU A 395 30.21 17.42 9.30
N ILE A 396 30.48 16.78 8.16
CA ILE A 396 30.09 15.38 7.91
C ILE A 396 30.66 14.40 8.96
N VAL A 397 31.76 14.78 9.62
CA VAL A 397 32.37 14.02 10.73
C VAL A 397 31.41 13.87 11.92
N ALA A 398 30.44 14.76 12.08
CA ALA A 398 29.42 14.68 13.12
C ALA A 398 28.38 13.55 12.88
N LEU A 399 28.29 13.03 11.65
CA LEU A 399 27.35 11.99 11.27
C LEU A 399 27.91 10.60 11.63
N THR A 400 27.99 10.30 12.92
CA THR A 400 28.63 9.08 13.43
C THR A 400 27.89 7.79 13.07
N ASN A 401 26.62 7.87 12.66
CA ASN A 401 25.81 6.72 12.24
C ASN A 401 25.81 6.51 10.71
N LEU A 402 26.43 7.41 9.93
CA LEU A 402 26.38 7.37 8.47
C LEU A 402 27.19 6.19 7.95
N ALA A 403 26.49 5.16 7.48
CA ALA A 403 27.08 3.96 6.90
C ALA A 403 27.21 4.07 5.37
N GLN A 404 26.35 4.87 4.72
CA GLN A 404 26.31 4.99 3.28
C GLN A 404 26.32 6.46 2.84
N LEU A 405 27.24 6.79 1.95
CA LEU A 405 27.35 8.10 1.31
C LEU A 405 27.62 7.91 -0.18
N VAL A 406 26.68 8.35 -0.99
CA VAL A 406 26.75 8.25 -2.46
C VAL A 406 26.67 9.66 -3.03
N VAL A 407 27.78 10.11 -3.63
CA VAL A 407 27.95 11.51 -4.11
C VAL A 407 28.43 11.59 -5.56
N ASN A 408 28.68 10.46 -6.21
CA ASN A 408 29.18 10.40 -7.59
C ASN A 408 28.19 11.00 -8.60
N GLY A 409 28.66 11.31 -9.80
CA GLY A 409 27.84 11.96 -10.83
C GLY A 409 27.41 13.38 -10.44
N ASN A 410 28.30 14.13 -9.78
CA ASN A 410 28.08 15.53 -9.42
C ASN A 410 29.28 16.40 -9.90
N GLN A 411 29.28 17.67 -9.52
CA GLN A 411 30.39 18.63 -9.74
C GLN A 411 31.14 18.89 -8.42
N ILE A 412 31.08 17.94 -7.49
CA ILE A 412 31.76 18.01 -6.18
C ILE A 412 33.25 17.73 -6.38
N THR A 413 34.07 18.51 -5.69
CA THR A 413 35.54 18.42 -5.76
C THR A 413 36.15 18.39 -4.36
N GLY A 414 37.46 18.16 -4.30
CA GLY A 414 38.24 18.29 -3.06
C GLY A 414 38.52 16.94 -2.40
N THR A 415 38.71 16.95 -1.09
CA THR A 415 39.13 15.76 -0.31
C THR A 415 38.05 15.34 0.67
N ILE A 416 37.84 14.03 0.85
CA ILE A 416 37.02 13.53 1.95
C ILE A 416 37.77 13.73 3.28
N PRO A 417 37.15 14.28 4.34
CA PRO A 417 37.81 14.49 5.62
C PRO A 417 38.34 13.18 6.22
N ILE A 418 39.65 13.10 6.52
CA ILE A 418 40.27 11.87 7.01
C ILE A 418 39.69 11.38 8.35
N SER A 419 39.21 12.31 9.19
CA SER A 419 38.52 11.99 10.44
C SER A 419 37.21 11.25 10.21
N PHE A 420 36.50 11.58 9.13
CA PHE A 420 35.29 10.87 8.73
C PHE A 420 35.63 9.44 8.33
N CYS A 421 36.64 9.26 7.48
CA CYS A 421 37.13 7.95 7.04
C CYS A 421 37.53 7.02 8.20
N ARG A 422 38.14 7.58 9.26
CA ARG A 422 38.49 6.80 10.46
C ARG A 422 37.27 6.35 11.25
N ASN A 423 36.22 7.16 11.37
CA ASN A 423 35.00 6.78 12.09
C ASN A 423 34.33 5.56 11.45
N LEU A 424 34.41 5.44 10.12
CA LEU A 424 33.82 4.34 9.35
C LEU A 424 34.48 2.99 9.61
N ALA A 425 35.81 2.96 9.79
CA ALA A 425 36.55 1.73 10.08
C ALA A 425 36.09 1.05 11.40
N TYR A 426 35.36 1.76 12.27
CA TYR A 426 34.82 1.24 13.53
C TYR A 426 33.33 0.87 13.47
N LEU A 427 32.62 1.13 12.37
CA LEU A 427 31.21 0.77 12.21
C LEU A 427 31.00 -0.72 11.86
N GLU A 428 32.04 -1.52 11.91
CA GLU A 428 31.99 -2.96 11.63
C GLU A 428 31.02 -3.71 12.57
N HIS A 429 30.03 -4.36 11.96
CA HIS A 429 29.25 -5.53 12.44
C HIS A 429 27.82 -5.33 12.98
N GLY A 430 27.12 -4.25 12.60
CA GLY A 430 25.73 -4.06 13.04
C GLY A 430 24.81 -3.45 12.01
N ARG A 431 24.30 -4.27 11.07
CA ARG A 431 23.02 -4.09 10.33
C ARG A 431 23.05 -3.53 8.88
N PHE A 432 24.06 -2.77 8.43
CA PHE A 432 24.11 -2.23 7.05
C PHE A 432 25.51 -2.34 6.41
N GLU A 433 25.56 -2.58 5.10
CA GLU A 433 26.81 -2.60 4.32
C GLU A 433 27.33 -1.17 4.15
N VAL A 434 28.59 -0.95 4.55
CA VAL A 434 29.26 0.35 4.50
C VAL A 434 29.64 0.64 3.05
N ALA A 435 29.15 1.75 2.48
CA ALA A 435 29.38 2.08 1.08
C ALA A 435 29.62 3.58 0.86
N PHE A 436 30.78 3.91 0.29
CA PHE A 436 31.22 5.26 -0.01
C PHE A 436 31.53 5.37 -1.49
N VAL A 437 30.62 5.99 -2.23
CA VAL A 437 30.64 6.07 -3.69
C VAL A 437 30.90 7.51 -4.11
N ALA A 438 32.01 7.75 -4.81
CA ALA A 438 32.44 9.08 -5.22
C ALA A 438 33.12 9.08 -6.59
N ASP A 439 33.20 10.25 -7.23
CA ASP A 439 33.95 10.46 -8.48
C ASP A 439 35.46 10.55 -8.20
N CYS A 440 36.05 9.41 -7.81
CA CYS A 440 37.44 9.27 -7.38
C CYS A 440 38.37 8.52 -8.35
N LEU A 441 37.88 8.16 -9.54
CA LEU A 441 38.77 7.74 -10.63
C LEU A 441 39.39 8.98 -11.32
N PRO A 442 40.64 8.90 -11.79
CA PRO A 442 41.28 9.99 -12.53
C PRO A 442 40.45 10.41 -13.75
N SER A 443 40.20 11.72 -13.91
CA SER A 443 39.57 12.24 -15.13
C SER A 443 40.49 12.05 -16.34
N THR A 444 39.92 11.74 -17.50
CA THR A 444 40.66 11.63 -18.76
C THR A 444 41.27 12.95 -19.23
N GLU A 445 40.74 14.08 -18.76
CA GLU A 445 41.23 15.42 -19.14
C GLU A 445 42.37 15.91 -18.25
N THR A 446 42.22 15.79 -16.93
CA THR A 446 43.16 16.36 -15.96
C THR A 446 44.13 15.33 -15.38
N GLY A 447 43.81 14.04 -15.48
CA GLY A 447 44.55 12.97 -14.80
C GLY A 447 44.41 12.98 -13.28
N VAL A 448 43.54 13.83 -12.72
CA VAL A 448 43.30 13.98 -11.28
C VAL A 448 41.83 13.66 -10.98
N PRO A 449 41.53 12.90 -9.92
CA PRO A 449 40.14 12.65 -9.54
C PRO A 449 39.46 13.92 -9.04
N ALA A 450 38.14 14.03 -9.27
CA ALA A 450 37.36 15.14 -8.75
C ALA A 450 37.35 15.13 -7.21
N ILE A 451 37.14 13.94 -6.64
CA ILE A 451 37.18 13.70 -5.19
C ILE A 451 38.40 12.83 -4.86
N GLN A 452 39.28 13.36 -4.00
CA GLN A 452 40.41 12.63 -3.46
C GLN A 452 39.99 11.87 -2.20
N CYS A 453 39.95 10.55 -2.29
CA CYS A 453 39.67 9.67 -1.16
C CYS A 453 40.98 9.34 -0.44
N ALA A 454 41.11 9.76 0.82
CA ALA A 454 42.27 9.40 1.64
C ALA A 454 42.11 7.97 2.19
N SER A 455 43.17 7.16 2.17
CA SER A 455 43.25 5.88 2.92
C SER A 455 42.09 4.89 2.64
N ASP A 456 41.79 4.62 1.36
CA ASP A 456 40.76 3.66 0.92
C ASP A 456 39.34 3.94 1.45
N CYS A 457 39.07 5.19 1.83
CA CYS A 457 37.80 5.64 2.38
C CYS A 457 36.61 5.49 1.43
N CYS A 458 36.86 5.62 0.12
CA CYS A 458 35.85 5.33 -0.89
C CYS A 458 35.91 3.85 -1.20
N THR A 459 34.80 3.15 -0.97
CA THR A 459 34.65 1.72 -1.26
C THR A 459 34.33 1.47 -2.74
N VAL A 460 33.81 2.50 -3.43
CA VAL A 460 33.55 2.49 -4.87
C VAL A 460 34.00 3.81 -5.47
N CYS A 461 34.90 3.74 -6.46
CA CYS A 461 35.32 4.88 -7.23
C CYS A 461 34.71 4.89 -8.63
N CYS A 462 34.05 5.98 -8.96
CA CYS A 462 33.46 6.23 -10.27
C CYS A 462 34.30 7.23 -11.07
N ASP A 463 34.18 7.16 -12.39
CA ASP A 463 34.61 8.21 -13.31
C ASP A 463 33.44 9.13 -13.68
N GLN A 464 33.76 10.22 -14.39
CA GLN A 464 32.78 11.22 -14.83
C GLN A 464 31.76 10.68 -15.85
N THR A 465 31.99 9.49 -16.41
CA THR A 465 31.05 8.82 -17.32
C THR A 465 30.09 7.89 -16.57
N GLY A 466 30.26 7.74 -15.25
CA GLY A 466 29.44 6.89 -14.39
C GLY A 466 29.92 5.44 -14.31
N VAL A 467 31.10 5.12 -14.84
CA VAL A 467 31.69 3.78 -14.69
C VAL A 467 32.37 3.70 -13.34
N CYS A 468 32.00 2.69 -12.55
CA CYS A 468 32.46 2.54 -11.17
C CYS A 468 33.23 1.23 -10.95
N LEU A 469 34.24 1.27 -10.09
CA LEU A 469 35.08 0.15 -9.67
C LEU A 469 35.06 0.05 -8.14
N SER A 470 34.89 -1.17 -7.61
CA SER A 470 35.12 -1.41 -6.18
C SER A 470 36.61 -1.32 -5.87
N THR A 471 36.96 -0.70 -4.75
CA THR A 471 38.35 -0.50 -4.32
C THR A 471 38.87 -1.59 -3.40
#